data_AF-A0A8N5EYR4-F1
#
_entry.id   AF-A0A8N5EYR4-F1
#
_cell.length_a   1.000
_cell.length_b   1.000
_cell.length_c   1.000
_cell.angle_alpha   90.00
_cell.angle_beta   90.00
_cell.angle_gamma   90.00
#
_symmetry.space_group_name_H-M   'P 1'
#
loop_
_entity.id
_entity.type
_entity.pdbx_description
1 polymer ?
#
loop_
_entity_poly.entity_id
_entity_poly.type
_entity_poly.pdbx_seq_one_letter_code
_entity_poly.pdbx_strand_id
1 'polypeptide(L)'
;MVANVEKQLEEARELLEQMELEVREIPPQSRGMYSSRMRSYKQEMGKLEADFKRSRIAYSDEVRNELLGDDGNSSENQLIKLREERAHLLDNTERLERSSRRLEAGYQIAVETEQIGQEMLENLSHDREKIQRARERLREADANLGKSSRILTGMLRR
;
A
#
# COMPACT_ATOMS: atom_id res chain seq x y z
N MET A 1 -23.98 -33.15 13.61
CA MET A 1 -24.03 -33.30 12.13
C MET A 1 -23.31 -34.57 11.67
N VAL A 2 -22.05 -34.81 12.04
CA VAL A 2 -21.29 -36.03 11.65
C VAL A 2 -22.00 -37.34 12.04
N ALA A 3 -22.51 -37.45 13.27
CA ALA A 3 -23.23 -38.64 13.74
C ALA A 3 -24.54 -38.95 12.95
N ASN A 4 -25.19 -37.93 12.38
CA ASN A 4 -26.37 -38.15 11.54
C ASN A 4 -25.99 -38.74 10.18
N VAL A 5 -24.84 -38.31 9.63
CA VAL A 5 -24.32 -38.83 8.36
C VAL A 5 -23.82 -40.26 8.54
N GLU A 6 -23.18 -40.59 9.65
CA GLU A 6 -22.77 -41.97 9.97
C GLU A 6 -23.99 -42.89 10.08
N LYS A 7 -25.06 -42.46 10.75
CA LYS A 7 -26.31 -43.21 10.85
C LYS A 7 -26.97 -43.44 9.49
N GLN A 8 -27.01 -42.42 8.63
CA GLN A 8 -27.58 -42.53 7.28
C GLN A 8 -26.76 -43.44 6.35
N LEU A 9 -25.43 -43.46 6.51
CA LEU A 9 -24.57 -44.40 5.77
C LEU A 9 -24.79 -45.85 6.22
N GLU A 10 -25.03 -46.06 7.51
CA GLU A 10 -25.35 -47.38 8.06
C GLU A 10 -26.72 -47.88 7.59
N GLU A 11 -27.75 -47.04 7.65
CA GLU A 11 -29.09 -47.35 7.10
C GLU A 11 -29.04 -47.65 5.60
N ALA A 12 -28.23 -46.93 4.83
CA ALA A 12 -28.06 -47.18 3.39
C ALA A 12 -27.35 -48.51 3.08
N ARG A 13 -26.43 -48.96 3.96
CA ARG A 13 -25.81 -50.29 3.84
C ARG A 13 -26.79 -51.40 4.14
N GLU A 14 -27.57 -51.27 5.22
CA GLU A 14 -28.60 -52.24 5.58
C GLU A 14 -29.65 -52.39 4.45
N LEU A 15 -30.06 -51.28 3.84
CA LEU A 15 -30.97 -51.31 2.70
C LEU A 15 -30.36 -52.03 1.49
N LEU A 16 -29.07 -51.81 1.22
CA LEU A 16 -28.37 -52.47 0.11
C LEU A 16 -28.27 -53.99 0.34
N GLU A 17 -28.03 -54.42 1.58
CA GLU A 17 -28.03 -55.83 1.97
C GLU A 17 -29.41 -56.48 1.80
N GLN A 18 -30.49 -55.77 2.19
CA GLN A 18 -31.86 -56.24 1.96
C GLN A 18 -32.17 -56.39 0.47
N MET A 19 -31.77 -55.42 -0.36
CA MET A 19 -31.95 -55.51 -1.80
C MET A 19 -31.13 -56.65 -2.44
N GLU A 20 -29.98 -57.03 -1.88
CA GLU A 20 -29.22 -58.21 -2.34
C GLU A 20 -29.96 -59.52 -2.07
N LEU A 21 -30.63 -59.63 -0.92
CA LEU A 21 -31.46 -60.79 -0.59
C LEU A 21 -32.66 -60.86 -1.53
N GLU A 22 -33.32 -59.75 -1.83
CA GLU A 22 -34.43 -59.71 -2.79
C GLU A 22 -33.99 -60.08 -4.21
N VAL A 23 -32.83 -59.61 -4.66
CA VAL A 23 -32.30 -59.94 -6.01
C VAL A 23 -31.98 -61.44 -6.16
N ARG A 24 -31.72 -62.17 -5.06
CA ARG A 24 -31.56 -63.63 -5.08
C ARG A 24 -32.87 -64.36 -5.33
N GLU A 25 -33.99 -63.84 -4.82
CA GLU A 25 -35.34 -64.39 -5.00
C GLU A 25 -35.93 -64.11 -6.40
N ILE A 26 -35.33 -63.20 -7.17
CA ILE A 26 -35.79 -62.85 -8.53
C ILE A 26 -35.47 -63.96 -9.55
N PRO A 27 -36.38 -64.27 -10.50
CA PRO A 27 -36.14 -65.22 -11.58
C PRO A 27 -34.88 -64.92 -12.42
N PRO A 28 -34.17 -65.96 -12.90
CA PRO A 28 -32.86 -65.79 -13.57
C PRO A 28 -32.90 -64.93 -14.84
N GLN A 29 -34.06 -64.75 -15.46
CA GLN A 29 -34.27 -63.99 -16.69
C GLN A 29 -34.10 -62.47 -16.51
N SER A 30 -34.46 -61.92 -15.35
CA SER A 30 -34.35 -60.49 -15.04
C SER A 30 -33.20 -60.16 -14.07
N ARG A 31 -32.63 -61.19 -13.43
CA ARG A 31 -31.54 -61.08 -12.43
C ARG A 31 -30.29 -60.34 -12.95
N GLY A 32 -29.97 -60.47 -14.24
CA GLY A 32 -28.78 -59.83 -14.83
C GLY A 32 -28.79 -58.30 -14.74
N MET A 33 -29.94 -57.66 -15.00
CA MET A 33 -30.07 -56.20 -14.93
C MET A 33 -29.97 -55.69 -13.50
N TYR A 34 -30.66 -56.32 -12.56
CA TYR A 34 -30.63 -55.94 -11.14
C TYR A 34 -29.27 -56.20 -10.49
N SER A 35 -28.59 -57.29 -10.87
CA SER A 35 -27.22 -57.58 -10.40
C SER A 35 -26.19 -56.57 -10.90
N SER A 36 -26.35 -56.04 -12.12
CA SER A 36 -25.52 -54.95 -12.62
C SER A 36 -25.74 -53.66 -11.82
N ARG A 37 -27.01 -53.29 -11.61
CA ARG A 37 -27.38 -52.10 -10.85
C ARG A 37 -26.95 -52.18 -9.38
N MET A 38 -27.02 -53.37 -8.77
CA MET A 38 -26.51 -53.63 -7.42
C MET A 38 -25.01 -53.41 -7.31
N ARG A 39 -24.23 -53.84 -8.32
CA ARG A 39 -22.78 -53.59 -8.36
C ARG A 39 -22.46 -52.11 -8.47
N SER A 40 -23.21 -51.35 -9.27
CA SER A 40 -23.05 -49.89 -9.35
C SER A 40 -23.36 -49.22 -8.00
N TYR A 41 -24.44 -49.59 -7.32
CA TYR A 41 -24.76 -49.03 -6.00
C TYR A 41 -23.72 -49.37 -4.93
N LYS A 42 -23.16 -50.59 -4.93
CA LYS A 42 -22.03 -50.93 -4.06
C LYS A 42 -20.81 -50.04 -4.32
N GLN A 43 -20.50 -49.78 -5.59
CA GLN A 43 -19.36 -48.95 -5.96
C GLN A 43 -19.57 -47.49 -5.55
N GLU A 44 -20.77 -46.95 -5.71
CA GLU A 44 -21.12 -45.59 -5.28
C GLU A 44 -21.07 -45.47 -3.76
N MET A 45 -21.58 -46.46 -3.02
CA MET A 45 -21.48 -46.47 -1.55
C MET A 45 -20.02 -46.52 -1.08
N GLY A 46 -19.18 -47.37 -1.70
CA GLY A 46 -17.75 -47.41 -1.39
C GLY A 46 -17.02 -46.09 -1.65
N LYS A 47 -17.40 -45.34 -2.69
CA LYS A 47 -16.87 -43.99 -2.96
C LYS A 47 -17.32 -43.00 -1.89
N LEU A 48 -18.61 -43.01 -1.55
CA LEU A 48 -19.20 -42.09 -0.58
C LEU A 48 -18.58 -42.29 0.82
N GLU A 49 -18.29 -43.53 1.21
CA GLU A 49 -17.57 -43.82 2.45
C GLU A 49 -16.11 -43.34 2.43
N ALA A 50 -15.42 -43.50 1.30
CA ALA A 50 -14.05 -43.04 1.14
C ALA A 50 -13.98 -41.51 1.21
N ASP A 51 -14.94 -40.83 0.59
CA ASP A 51 -15.06 -39.37 0.62
C ASP A 51 -15.44 -38.88 2.01
N PHE A 52 -16.37 -39.53 2.71
CA PHE A 52 -16.69 -39.22 4.10
C PHE A 52 -15.48 -39.38 5.03
N LYS A 53 -14.71 -40.47 4.89
CA LYS A 53 -13.46 -40.68 5.65
C LYS A 53 -12.41 -39.61 5.33
N ARG A 54 -12.24 -39.25 4.05
CA ARG A 54 -11.33 -38.17 3.62
C ARG A 54 -11.74 -36.82 4.19
N SER A 55 -13.02 -36.45 4.09
CA SER A 55 -13.55 -35.20 4.65
C SER A 55 -13.43 -35.17 6.17
N ARG A 56 -13.58 -36.32 6.85
CA ARG A 56 -13.38 -36.41 8.31
C ARG A 56 -11.92 -36.23 8.70
N ILE A 57 -10.98 -36.77 7.92
CA ILE A 57 -9.53 -36.58 8.15
C ILE A 57 -9.13 -35.13 7.86
N ALA A 58 -9.58 -34.55 6.74
CA ALA A 58 -9.34 -33.15 6.40
C ALA A 58 -9.89 -32.21 7.48
N TYR A 59 -11.12 -32.43 7.94
CA TYR A 59 -11.71 -31.69 9.05
C TYR A 59 -10.93 -31.88 10.35
N SER A 60 -10.44 -33.10 10.63
CA SER A 60 -9.63 -33.36 11.81
C SER A 60 -8.22 -32.75 11.73
N ASP A 61 -7.61 -32.65 10.56
CA ASP A 61 -6.28 -32.05 10.38
C ASP A 61 -6.36 -30.53 10.29
N GLU A 62 -7.41 -29.95 9.72
CA GLU A 62 -7.69 -28.51 9.79
C GLU A 62 -7.95 -28.08 11.23
N VAL A 63 -8.83 -28.79 11.95
CA VAL A 63 -9.09 -28.52 13.38
C VAL A 63 -7.86 -28.81 14.24
N ARG A 64 -7.05 -29.83 13.92
CA ARG A 64 -5.77 -30.09 14.60
C ARG A 64 -4.75 -29.00 14.31
N ASN A 65 -4.63 -28.49 13.10
CA ASN A 65 -3.73 -27.39 12.77
C ASN A 65 -4.18 -26.06 13.39
N GLU A 66 -5.50 -25.84 13.55
CA GLU A 66 -6.03 -24.70 14.30
C GLU A 66 -5.85 -24.86 15.82
N LEU A 67 -5.95 -26.07 16.37
CA LEU A 67 -5.88 -26.34 17.81
C LEU A 67 -4.45 -26.57 18.33
N LEU A 68 -3.61 -27.22 17.54
CA LEU A 68 -2.17 -27.41 17.74
C LEU A 68 -1.43 -26.46 16.79
N GLY A 69 -1.70 -25.16 16.96
CA GLY A 69 -0.93 -24.12 16.28
C GLY A 69 0.55 -24.50 16.27
N ASP A 70 1.17 -24.34 15.12
CA ASP A 70 2.59 -24.59 14.83
C ASP A 70 3.51 -23.78 15.76
N ASP A 71 3.55 -24.11 17.04
CA ASP A 71 4.26 -23.38 18.10
C ASP A 71 5.79 -23.52 17.97
N GLY A 72 6.26 -24.47 17.14
CA GLY A 72 7.67 -24.69 16.85
C GLY A 72 8.26 -23.76 15.78
N ASN A 73 7.44 -23.26 14.84
CA ASN A 73 7.92 -22.51 13.67
C ASN A 73 7.14 -21.20 13.40
N SER A 74 6.03 -20.97 14.10
CA SER A 74 5.27 -19.70 14.10
C SER A 74 5.93 -18.61 14.95
N SER A 75 6.54 -18.96 16.08
CA SER A 75 7.17 -17.98 16.99
C SER A 75 8.38 -17.29 16.37
N GLU A 76 9.28 -18.04 15.72
CA GLU A 76 10.43 -17.51 14.98
C GLU A 76 10.00 -16.60 13.83
N ASN A 77 9.02 -17.04 13.02
CA ASN A 77 8.49 -16.24 11.91
C ASN A 77 7.72 -14.98 12.38
N GLN A 78 6.99 -15.05 13.49
CA GLN A 78 6.37 -13.88 14.11
C GLN A 78 7.42 -12.91 14.67
N LEU A 79 8.48 -13.41 15.31
CA LEU A 79 9.61 -12.61 15.79
C LEU A 79 10.35 -11.91 14.64
N ILE A 80 10.55 -12.59 13.51
CA ILE A 80 11.14 -12.00 12.31
C ILE A 80 10.25 -10.89 11.76
N LYS A 81 8.94 -11.13 11.60
CA LYS A 81 7.98 -10.10 11.15
C LYS A 81 7.94 -8.89 12.08
N LEU A 82 7.94 -9.11 13.40
CA LEU A 82 7.98 -8.02 14.39
C LEU A 82 9.30 -7.22 14.32
N ARG A 83 10.43 -7.89 14.05
CA ARG A 83 11.72 -7.21 13.84
C ARG A 83 11.74 -6.40 12.54
N GLU A 84 11.19 -6.93 11.46
CA GLU A 84 11.05 -6.24 10.18
C GLU A 84 10.13 -5.01 10.30
N GLU A 85 8.98 -5.16 10.96
CA GLU A 85 8.07 -4.06 11.22
C GLU A 85 8.74 -2.97 12.08
N ARG A 86 9.47 -3.36 13.13
CA ARG A 86 10.25 -2.42 13.94
C ARG A 86 11.35 -1.73 13.13
N ALA A 87 12.05 -2.45 12.26
CA ALA A 87 13.06 -1.86 11.38
C ALA A 87 12.43 -0.85 10.41
N HIS A 88 11.26 -1.16 9.85
CA HIS A 88 10.50 -0.25 9.00
C HIS A 88 10.04 1.00 9.75
N LEU A 89 9.55 0.88 10.98
CA LEU A 89 9.17 2.03 11.81
C LEU A 89 10.37 2.91 12.15
N LEU A 90 11.54 2.31 12.43
CA LEU A 90 12.78 3.05 12.65
C LEU A 90 13.23 3.80 11.40
N ASP A 91 13.24 3.17 10.22
CA ASP A 91 13.55 3.85 8.95
C ASP A 91 12.58 5.00 8.68
N ASN A 92 11.29 4.78 8.91
CA ASN A 92 10.29 5.84 8.72
C ASN A 92 10.53 7.02 9.66
N THR A 93 10.85 6.73 10.92
CA THR A 93 11.17 7.76 11.93
C THR A 93 12.44 8.53 11.53
N GLU A 94 13.48 7.83 11.08
CA GLU A 94 14.72 8.46 10.63
C GLU A 94 14.50 9.31 9.37
N ARG A 95 13.68 8.84 8.43
CA ARG A 95 13.29 9.61 7.24
C ARG A 95 12.50 10.85 7.61
N LEU A 96 11.58 10.77 8.58
CA LEU A 96 10.85 11.91 9.09
C LEU A 96 11.79 12.91 9.78
N GLU A 97 12.72 12.43 10.61
CA GLU A 97 13.71 13.29 11.27
C GLU A 97 14.61 14.00 10.24
N ARG A 98 15.11 13.28 9.24
CA ARG A 98 15.90 13.85 8.13
C ARG A 98 15.09 14.89 7.34
N SER A 99 13.81 14.61 7.07
CA SER A 99 12.91 15.54 6.40
C SER A 99 12.69 16.80 7.24
N SER A 100 12.46 16.65 8.55
CA SER A 100 12.28 17.76 9.49
C SER A 100 13.51 18.66 9.53
N ARG A 101 14.72 18.08 9.66
CA ARG A 101 15.99 18.84 9.63
C ARG A 101 16.19 19.57 8.31
N ARG A 102 15.80 18.97 7.18
CA ARG A 102 15.88 19.63 5.86
C ARG A 102 14.91 20.79 5.74
N LEU A 103 13.69 20.66 6.27
CA LEU A 103 12.71 21.75 6.30
C LEU A 103 13.18 22.90 7.20
N GLU A 104 13.74 22.59 8.37
CA GLU A 104 14.30 23.59 9.28
C GLU A 104 15.48 24.34 8.65
N ALA A 105 16.42 23.62 8.04
CA ALA A 105 17.52 24.23 7.30
C ALA A 105 17.02 25.06 6.10
N GLY A 106 16.02 24.56 5.36
CA GLY A 106 15.40 25.29 4.26
C GLY A 106 14.70 26.57 4.72
N TYR A 107 14.04 26.52 5.86
CA TYR A 107 13.42 27.70 6.49
C TYR A 107 14.47 28.72 6.91
N GLN A 108 15.56 28.28 7.55
CA GLN A 108 16.66 29.17 7.92
C GLN A 108 17.26 29.87 6.69
N ILE A 109 17.54 29.11 5.62
CA ILE A 109 18.04 29.68 4.37
C ILE A 109 17.03 30.69 3.80
N ALA A 110 15.73 30.39 3.83
CA ALA A 110 14.70 31.32 3.34
C ALA A 110 14.73 32.65 4.12
N VAL A 111 14.81 32.60 5.45
CA VAL A 111 14.91 33.80 6.30
C VAL A 111 16.21 34.59 6.01
N GLU A 112 17.35 33.90 5.88
CA GLU A 112 18.62 34.55 5.51
C GLU A 112 18.52 35.22 4.13
N THR A 113 17.87 34.57 3.16
CA THR A 113 17.67 35.15 1.83
C THR A 113 16.71 36.32 1.82
N GLU A 114 15.70 36.34 2.70
CA GLU A 114 14.81 37.49 2.89
C GLU A 114 15.59 38.69 3.42
N GLN A 115 16.47 38.48 4.39
CA GLN A 115 17.33 39.54 4.94
C GLN A 115 18.27 40.12 3.87
N ILE A 116 18.91 39.26 3.06
CA ILE A 116 19.75 39.70 1.93
C ILE A 116 18.89 40.47 0.91
N GLY A 117 17.67 39.99 0.63
CA GLY A 117 16.71 40.67 -0.23
C GLY A 117 16.38 42.08 0.25
N GLN A 118 16.15 42.25 1.54
CA GLN A 118 15.88 43.54 2.16
C GLN A 118 17.07 44.50 2.03
N GLU A 119 18.30 44.03 2.29
CA GLU A 119 19.52 44.82 2.12
C GLU A 119 19.72 45.24 0.65
N MET A 120 19.46 44.34 -0.31
CA MET A 120 19.51 44.67 -1.73
C MET A 120 18.49 45.76 -2.09
N LEU A 121 17.26 45.70 -1.57
CA LEU A 121 16.24 46.73 -1.82
C LEU A 121 16.63 48.08 -1.21
N GLU A 122 17.24 48.09 -0.03
CA GLU A 122 17.79 49.30 0.59
C GLU A 122 18.89 49.92 -0.27
N ASN A 123 19.85 49.10 -0.72
CA ASN A 123 20.93 49.52 -1.60
C ASN A 123 20.39 50.09 -2.93
N LEU A 124 19.41 49.42 -3.55
CA LEU A 124 18.77 49.90 -4.77
C LEU A 124 18.04 51.23 -4.57
N SER A 125 17.38 51.41 -3.41
CA SER A 125 16.73 52.68 -3.06
C SER A 125 17.75 53.81 -2.92
N HIS A 126 18.86 53.54 -2.24
CA HIS A 126 19.95 54.49 -2.07
C HIS A 126 20.61 54.86 -3.40
N ASP A 127 20.85 53.88 -4.27
CA ASP A 127 21.41 54.13 -5.60
C ASP A 127 20.43 54.89 -6.51
N ARG A 128 19.12 54.62 -6.41
CA ARG A 128 18.09 55.43 -7.07
C ARG A 128 18.19 56.89 -6.65
N GLU A 129 18.37 57.15 -5.35
CA GLU A 129 18.53 58.51 -4.83
C GLU A 129 19.81 59.18 -5.36
N LYS A 130 20.94 58.47 -5.38
CA LYS A 130 22.19 58.97 -5.99
C LYS A 130 21.99 59.35 -7.45
N ILE A 131 21.32 58.50 -8.23
CA ILE A 131 21.03 58.77 -9.65
C ILE A 131 20.14 60.01 -9.78
N GLN A 132 19.12 60.17 -8.95
CA GLN A 132 18.27 61.36 -8.98
C GLN A 132 19.05 62.63 -8.68
N ARG A 133 19.88 62.63 -7.63
CA ARG A 133 20.75 63.78 -7.30
C ARG A 133 21.74 64.08 -8.42
N ALA A 134 22.31 63.06 -9.07
CA ALA A 134 23.21 63.25 -10.21
C ALA A 134 22.48 63.86 -11.42
N ARG A 135 21.24 63.42 -11.70
CA ARG A 135 20.40 64.00 -12.76
C ARG A 135 20.01 65.44 -12.48
N GLU A 136 19.72 65.79 -11.23
CA GLU A 136 19.42 67.16 -10.82
C GLU A 136 20.64 68.07 -11.01
N ARG A 137 21.81 67.65 -10.53
CA ARG A 137 23.08 68.38 -10.75
C ARG A 137 23.41 68.58 -12.23
N LEU A 138 23.15 67.58 -13.08
CA LEU A 138 23.32 67.73 -14.52
C LEU A 138 22.39 68.78 -15.11
N ARG A 139 21.12 68.82 -14.71
CA ARG A 139 20.17 69.86 -15.15
C ARG A 139 20.60 71.26 -14.70
N GLU A 140 21.11 71.40 -13.48
CA GLU A 140 21.67 72.67 -12.99
C GLU A 140 22.90 73.09 -13.80
N ALA A 141 23.79 72.15 -14.10
CA ALA A 141 24.96 72.39 -14.94
C ALA A 141 24.55 72.83 -16.35
N ASP A 142 23.58 72.18 -16.97
CA ASP A 142 23.03 72.55 -18.28
C ASP A 142 22.42 73.96 -18.26
N ALA A 143 21.67 74.31 -17.20
CA ALA A 143 21.11 75.65 -17.05
C ALA A 143 22.20 76.71 -16.90
N ASN A 144 23.27 76.42 -16.15
CA ASN A 144 24.42 77.32 -15.99
C ASN A 144 25.22 77.46 -17.29
N LEU A 145 25.43 76.37 -18.03
CA LEU A 145 26.03 76.41 -19.37
C LEU A 145 25.21 77.25 -20.34
N GLY A 146 23.88 77.13 -20.31
CA GLY A 146 22.98 77.97 -21.10
C GLY A 146 23.10 79.47 -20.78
N LYS A 147 23.23 79.82 -19.49
CA LYS A 147 23.50 81.21 -19.05
C LYS A 147 24.87 81.69 -19.54
N SER A 148 25.92 80.89 -19.37
CA SER A 148 27.28 81.22 -19.82
C SER A 148 27.34 81.40 -21.33
N SER A 149 26.68 80.52 -22.10
CA SER A 149 26.56 80.63 -23.55
C SER A 149 25.90 81.95 -23.96
N ARG A 150 24.80 82.35 -23.31
CA ARG A 150 24.12 83.62 -23.57
C ARG A 150 25.02 84.83 -23.28
N ILE A 151 25.80 84.79 -22.20
CA ILE A 151 26.76 85.86 -21.86
C ILE A 151 27.83 85.97 -22.95
N LEU A 152 28.42 84.84 -23.38
CA LEU A 152 29.41 84.81 -24.46
C LEU A 152 28.86 85.36 -25.78
N THR A 153 27.63 84.98 -26.15
CA THR A 153 26.96 85.56 -27.34
C THR A 153 26.77 87.07 -27.20
N GLY A 154 26.44 87.56 -26.00
CA GLY A 154 26.33 88.99 -25.71
C GLY A 154 27.66 89.73 -25.82
N MET A 155 28.78 89.09 -25.44
CA MET A 155 30.14 89.65 -25.60
C MET A 155 30.56 89.68 -27.07
N LEU A 156 30.28 88.62 -27.84
CA LEU A 156 30.58 88.55 -29.28
C LEU A 156 29.82 89.58 -30.13
N ARG A 157 28.70 90.10 -29.63
CA ARG A 157 27.88 91.09 -30.32
C ARG A 157 28.28 92.54 -30.02
N ARG A 158 29.18 92.76 -29.05
CA ARG A 158 29.78 94.06 -28.76
C ARG A 158 31.07 94.22 -29.54
#